data_AF-A0A4R3Z7C0-F1
#
_entry.id   AF-A0A4R3Z7C0-F1
#
_cell.length_a   1.000
_cell.length_b   1.000
_cell.length_c   1.000
_cell.angle_alpha   90.00
_cell.angle_beta   90.00
_cell.angle_gamma   90.00
#
_symmetry.space_group_name_H-M   'P 1'
#
loop_
_entity.id
_entity.type
_entity.pdbx_description
1 polymer ?
#
loop_
_entity_poly.entity_id
_entity_poly.type
_entity_poly.pdbx_seq_one_letter_code
_entity_poly.pdbx_strand_id
1 'polypeptide(L)' 'MTDSKRAGEPAQQSDLINVAQLTAQYYVLKPEAGNAEHAV' A
#
# COMPACT_ATOMS: atom_id res chain seq x y z
N MET A 1 -18.26 -10.87 -10.66
CA MET A 1 -17.71 -10.61 -9.32
C MET A 1 -16.86 -11.80 -8.94
N THR A 2 -15.56 -11.62 -8.82
CA THR A 2 -14.67 -12.63 -8.25
C THR A 2 -14.39 -12.21 -6.83
N ASP A 3 -15.16 -12.75 -5.89
CA ASP A 3 -14.82 -12.64 -4.48
C ASP A 3 -13.50 -13.37 -4.23
N SER A 4 -12.59 -12.69 -3.53
CA SER A 4 -11.30 -13.26 -3.15
C SER A 4 -11.53 -14.55 -2.36
N LYS A 5 -10.76 -15.60 -2.63
CA LYS A 5 -10.89 -16.92 -1.97
C LYS A 5 -10.91 -16.86 -0.43
N ARG A 6 -10.32 -15.80 0.15
CA ARG A 6 -10.21 -15.55 1.60
C ARG A 6 -11.18 -14.46 2.12
N ALA A 7 -12.24 -14.15 1.38
CA ALA A 7 -13.21 -13.14 1.80
C ALA A 7 -13.88 -13.54 3.12
N GLY A 8 -13.80 -12.68 4.14
CA GLY A 8 -14.34 -12.93 5.48
C GLY A 8 -13.38 -13.67 6.42
N GLU A 9 -12.22 -14.12 5.96
CA GLU A 9 -11.20 -14.70 6.83
C GLU A 9 -10.36 -13.60 7.51
N PRO A 10 -9.84 -13.83 8.74
CA PRO A 10 -8.89 -12.92 9.36
C PRO A 10 -7.63 -12.76 8.51
N ALA A 11 -7.07 -11.55 8.50
CA ALA A 11 -5.81 -11.27 7.81
C ALA A 11 -4.67 -12.13 8.38
N GLN A 12 -3.88 -12.71 7.50
CA GLN A 12 -2.66 -13.44 7.84
C GLN A 12 -1.47 -12.48 7.92
N GLN A 13 -0.38 -12.90 8.56
CA GLN A 13 0.82 -12.06 8.69
C GLN A 13 1.39 -11.59 7.34
N SER A 14 1.27 -12.42 6.30
CA SER A 14 1.69 -12.07 4.93
C SER A 14 0.83 -10.99 4.27
N ASP A 15 -0.37 -10.75 4.80
CA ASP A 15 -1.29 -9.73 4.30
C ASP A 15 -0.99 -8.36 4.93
N LEU A 16 -0.21 -8.33 6.00
CA LEU A 16 0.13 -7.11 6.74
C LEU A 16 1.35 -6.42 6.12
N ILE A 17 1.27 -5.09 6.04
CA ILE A 17 2.36 -4.25 5.57
C ILE A 17 3.44 -4.07 6.65
N ASN A 18 4.66 -3.73 6.22
CA ASN A 18 5.69 -3.25 7.13
C ASN A 18 5.50 -1.74 7.40
N VAL A 19 5.06 -1.41 8.61
CA VAL A 19 4.77 -0.03 9.03
C VAL A 19 6.02 0.86 9.00
N ALA A 20 7.17 0.37 9.47
CA ALA A 20 8.39 1.16 9.50
C ALA A 20 8.87 1.51 8.08
N GLN A 21 8.75 0.56 7.15
CA GLN A 21 9.08 0.79 5.74
C GLN A 21 8.12 1.78 5.09
N LEU A 22 6.81 1.69 5.37
CA LEU A 22 5.83 2.66 4.86
C LEU A 22 6.14 4.07 5.36
N THR A 23 6.44 4.23 6.64
CA THR A 23 6.84 5.52 7.21
C THR A 23 8.12 6.05 6.60
N ALA A 24 9.12 5.20 6.37
CA ALA A 24 10.36 5.61 5.70
C ALA A 24 10.11 6.10 4.27
N GLN A 25 9.24 5.41 3.53
CA GLN A 25 8.87 5.81 2.15
C GLN A 25 8.24 7.19 2.10
N TYR A 26 7.44 7.58 3.09
CA TYR A 26 6.82 8.91 3.16
C TYR A 26 7.84 10.05 3.12
N TYR A 27 9.02 9.88 3.73
CA TYR A 27 10.05 10.92 3.77
C TYR A 27 11.10 10.80 2.65
N VAL A 28 11.34 9.59 2.15
CA VAL A 28 12.40 9.31 1.18
C VAL A 28 11.88 9.41 -0.26
N LEU A 29 10.67 8.93 -0.53
CA LEU A 29 10.07 9.00 -1.85
C LEU A 29 9.47 10.39 -2.08
N LYS A 30 9.55 10.87 -3.32
CA LYS A 30 8.98 12.15 -3.76
C LYS A 30 8.04 11.91 -4.93
N PRO A 31 6.98 12.71 -5.07
CA PRO A 31 6.12 12.64 -6.24
C PRO A 31 6.93 12.94 -7.48
N GLU A 32 6.58 12.24 -8.56
CA GLU A 32 7.21 12.43 -9.86
C GLU A 32 6.60 13.66 -10.54
N ALA A 33 7.44 14.61 -10.93
CA ALA A 33 6.99 15.85 -11.53
C ALA A 33 6.27 15.59 -12.86
N GLY A 34 5.01 16.03 -12.96
CA GLY A 34 4.18 15.83 -14.16
C GLY A 34 3.38 14.53 -14.18
N ASN A 35 3.51 13.66 -13.16
CA ASN A 35 2.63 12.51 -13.00
C ASN A 35 1.33 12.94 -12.30
N ALA A 36 0.20 12.87 -13.01
CA ALA A 36 -1.11 13.24 -12.49
C ALA A 36 -1.55 12.37 -11.30
N GLU A 37 -1.10 11.11 -11.24
CA GLU A 37 -1.40 10.19 -10.13
C GLU A 37 -0.68 10.57 -8.83
N HIS A 38 0.40 11.36 -8.94
CA HIS A 38 1.18 11.87 -7.82
C HIS A 38 0.90 13.36 -7.52
N ALA A 39 -0.10 13.95 -8.18
CA ALA A 39 -0.52 15.32 -7.92
C ALA A 39 -1.20 15.42 -6.54
N VAL A 40 -0.92 16.52 -5.81
CA VAL A 40 -1.45 16.82 -4.46
C VAL A 40 -2.61 17.80 -4.50
#